data_AF-A0A417Y1K3-F1
#
_entry.id   AF-A0A417Y1K3-F1
#
_cell.length_a   1.000
_cell.length_b   1.000
_cell.length_c   1.000
_cell.angle_alpha   90.00
_cell.angle_beta   90.00
_cell.angle_gamma   90.00
#
_symmetry.space_group_name_H-M   'P 1'
#
loop_
_entity.id
_entity.type
_entity.pdbx_description
1 polymer ?
#
loop_
_entity_poly.entity_id
_entity_poly.type
_entity_poly.pdbx_seq_one_letter_code
_entity_poly.pdbx_strand_id
1 'polypeptide(L)' 'MTLQQAAVYVAASVKTIRRLIAAGDLPAYLCGKRGLRVRREDLDNLMRPL' A
#
# COMPACT_ATOMS: atom_id res chain seq x y z
N MET A 1 7.01 -1.65 4.06
CA MET A 1 6.37 -0.85 5.14
C MET A 1 5.02 -1.48 5.53
N THR A 2 4.45 -1.16 6.70
CA THR A 2 3.11 -1.65 7.09
C THR A 2 2.00 -0.84 6.40
N LEU A 3 0.77 -1.36 6.41
CA LEU A 3 -0.38 -0.64 5.84
C LEU A 3 -0.66 0.70 6.54
N GLN A 4 -0.47 0.78 7.86
CA GLN A 4 -0.59 2.07 8.57
C GLN A 4 0.46 3.06 8.12
N GLN A 5 1.72 2.64 7.97
CA GLN A 5 2.79 3.52 7.50
C GLN A 5 2.54 4.01 6.07
N ALA A 6 2.08 3.11 5.19
CA ALA A 6 1.71 3.46 3.84
C ALA A 6 0.60 4.51 3.80
N ALA A 7 -0.46 4.30 4.58
CA ALA A 7 -1.58 5.22 4.70
C ALA A 7 -1.13 6.63 5.12
N VAL A 8 -0.25 6.72 6.12
CA VAL A 8 0.34 8.00 6.56
C VAL A 8 1.20 8.62 5.46
N TYR A 9 2.01 7.81 4.76
CA TYR A 9 2.93 8.30 3.73
C TYR A 9 2.21 8.97 2.55
N VAL A 10 1.09 8.39 2.08
CA VAL A 10 0.29 8.96 0.99
C VAL A 10 -0.87 9.84 1.47
N ALA A 11 -0.89 10.22 2.76
CA ALA A 11 -1.96 10.99 3.40
C ALA A 11 -3.38 10.43 3.12
N ALA A 12 -3.52 9.10 3.11
CA ALA A 12 -4.78 8.40 2.85
C ALA A 12 -5.19 7.49 4.01
N SER A 13 -6.42 6.98 3.97
CA SER A 13 -6.88 5.99 4.96
C SER A 13 -6.32 4.59 4.66
N VAL A 14 -6.10 3.79 5.71
CA VAL A 14 -5.79 2.35 5.58
C VAL A 14 -6.86 1.62 4.76
N LYS A 15 -8.12 2.08 4.82
CA LYS A 15 -9.21 1.55 3.99
C LYS A 15 -8.95 1.77 2.49
N THR A 16 -8.42 2.93 2.12
CA THR A 16 -8.03 3.24 0.74
C THR A 16 -6.91 2.33 0.27
N ILE A 17 -5.87 2.14 1.11
CA ILE A 17 -4.77 1.22 0.79
C ILE A 17 -5.29 -0.20 0.59
N ARG A 18 -6.16 -0.71 1.46
CA ARG A 18 -6.77 -2.04 1.29
C ARG A 18 -7.62 -2.14 0.03
N ARG A 19 -8.35 -1.08 -0.33
CA ARG A 19 -9.14 -1.03 -1.57
C ARG A 19 -8.25 -1.12 -2.80
N LEU A 20 -7.13 -0.40 -2.83
CA LEU A 20 -6.15 -0.45 -3.93
C LEU A 20 -5.52 -1.84 -4.06
N ILE A 21 -5.19 -2.47 -2.93
CA ILE A 21 -4.68 -3.85 -2.92
C ILE A 21 -5.74 -4.82 -3.46
N ALA A 22 -7.01 -4.67 -3.04
CA ALA A 22 -8.11 -5.51 -3.50
C ALA A 22 -8.45 -5.28 -4.99
N ALA A 23 -8.26 -4.06 -5.50
CA ALA A 23 -8.43 -3.72 -6.91
C ALA A 23 -7.29 -4.27 -7.78
N GLY A 24 -6.12 -4.56 -7.19
CA GLY A 24 -4.92 -5.00 -7.90
C GLY A 24 -3.97 -3.86 -8.29
N ASP A 25 -4.34 -2.61 -8.01
CA ASP A 25 -3.55 -1.41 -8.34
C ASP A 25 -2.33 -1.22 -7.44
N LEU A 26 -2.34 -1.81 -6.24
CA LEU A 26 -1.23 -1.71 -5.29
C LEU A 26 -0.75 -3.11 -4.87
N PRO A 27 0.48 -3.52 -5.26
CA PRO A 27 1.06 -4.78 -4.82
C PRO A 27 1.28 -4.78 -3.31
N ALA A 28 0.78 -5.83 -2.66
CA ALA A 28 1.09 -6.12 -1.27
C ALA A 28 1.65 -7.53 -1.14
N TYR A 29 2.56 -7.70 -0.19
CA TYR A 29 3.22 -8.97 0.08
C TYR A 29 3.08 -9.35 1.54
N LEU A 30 3.06 -10.66 1.78
CA LEU A 30 3.06 -11.22 3.12
C LEU A 30 4.49 -11.21 3.67
N CYS A 31 4.62 -10.72 4.89
CA CYS A 31 5.86 -10.67 5.64
C CYS A 31 5.62 -11.35 7.00
N GLY A 32 6.10 -12.58 7.13
CA GLY A 32 5.91 -13.43 8.31
C GLY A 32 4.49 -14.00 8.42
N LYS A 33 4.10 -14.41 9.64
CA LYS A 33 2.92 -15.26 9.87
C LYS A 33 1.58 -14.62 9.47
N ARG A 34 1.45 -13.28 9.59
CA ARG A 34 0.21 -12.52 9.26
C ARG A 34 0.43 -11.05 8.85
N GLY A 35 1.68 -10.62 8.64
CA GLY A 35 1.97 -9.21 8.38
C GLY A 35 1.84 -8.86 6.91
N LEU A 36 0.83 -8.09 6.50
CA LEU A 36 0.77 -7.55 5.14
C LEU A 36 1.64 -6.28 5.04
N ARG A 37 2.50 -6.22 4.03
CA ARG A 37 3.40 -5.11 3.75
C ARG A 37 3.28 -4.66 2.31
N VAL A 38 3.61 -3.40 2.07
CA VAL A 38 3.70 -2.79 0.74
C VAL A 38 5.10 -2.20 0.55
N ARG A 39 5.55 -2.08 -0.69
CA ARG A 39 6.81 -1.42 -1.01
C ARG A 39 6.58 0.08 -1.21
N ARG A 40 7.65 0.86 -1.06
CA ARG A 40 7.58 2.32 -1.23
C ARG A 40 7.45 2.67 -2.71
N GLU A 41 8.25 2.03 -3.54
CA GLU A 41 8.26 2.20 -5.00
C GLU A 41 6.86 2.08 -5.62
N ASP A 42 6.07 1.10 -5.18
CA ASP A 42 4.71 0.90 -5.66
C ASP A 42 3.77 2.05 -5.29
N LEU A 43 3.93 2.62 -4.09
CA LEU A 43 3.16 3.79 -3.65
C LEU A 43 3.57 5.05 -4.42
N ASP A 44 4.87 5.23 -4.67
CA ASP A 44 5.39 6.36 -5.45
C ASP A 44 4.93 6.26 -6.91
N ASN A 45 4.88 5.07 -7.50
CA ASN A 45 4.34 4.83 -8.83
C ASN A 45 2.85 5.16 -8.91
N LEU A 46 2.07 4.87 -7.87
CA LEU A 46 0.64 5.21 -7.82
C LEU A 46 0.41 6.73 -7.74
N MET A 47 1.32 7.47 -7.11
CA MET A 47 1.23 8.94 -6.97
C MET A 47 1.75 9.69 -8.18
N ARG A 48 2.41 9.02 -9.13
CA ARG A 48 2.82 9.61 -10.40
C ARG A 48 1.69 9.42 -11.41
N PRO A 49 0.95 10.49 -11.78
CA PRO A 49 0.10 10.41 -12.96
C PRO A 49 1.01 10.19 -14.18
N LEU A 50 0.62 9.24 -15.04
CA LEU A 50 1.18 9.09 -16.39
C LEU A 50 0.89 10.33 -17.24
#